data_AF-A0A971JTX5-F1
#
_entry.id   AF-A0A971JTX5-F1
#
_cell.length_a   1.000
_cell.length_b   1.000
_cell.length_c   1.000
_cell.angle_alpha   90.00
_cell.angle_beta   90.00
_cell.angle_gamma   90.00
#
_symmetry.space_group_name_H-M   'P 1'
#
loop_
_entity.id
_entity.type
_entity.pdbx_description
1 polymer ?
#
loop_
_entity_poly.entity_id
_entity_poly.type
_entity_poly.pdbx_seq_one_letter_code
_entity_poly.pdbx_strand_id
1 'polypeptide(L)'
;MNNIQVVSAQDKVEKISKITLWVLVGISILITILFALINFDRPYEDNPDMVDPQLTDLLIVWTYILIASAAISTVGAAIYGYISGGNKSKNEDIGLASKAGVIAWGTFLVGIVAGLIAGIANKDEMLIYNTNDQATPSELIITDTSMIAIIVLTVVSVIVTAYSMVSNKK
;
A
#
# COMPACT_ATOMS: atom_id res chain seq x y z
N MET A 1 11.42 12.13 38.00
CA MET A 1 12.10 10.93 37.45
C MET A 1 11.26 10.14 36.43
N ASN A 2 9.93 10.24 36.39
CA ASN A 2 9.11 9.50 35.41
C ASN A 2 9.23 9.98 33.95
N ASN A 3 9.43 11.28 33.70
CA ASN A 3 9.48 11.81 32.32
C ASN A 3 10.68 11.33 31.49
N ILE A 4 11.83 11.04 32.12
CA ILE A 4 13.04 10.59 31.40
C ILE A 4 12.88 9.13 30.92
N GLN A 5 12.23 8.29 31.71
CA GLN A 5 11.93 6.90 31.37
C GLN A 5 10.96 6.82 30.17
N VAL A 6 9.91 7.65 30.15
CA VAL A 6 8.92 7.68 29.05
C VAL A 6 9.53 8.15 27.73
N VAL A 7 10.39 9.18 27.75
CA VAL A 7 11.09 9.68 26.54
C VAL A 7 12.02 8.61 25.96
N SER A 8 12.83 7.96 26.80
CA SER A 8 13.76 6.92 26.34
C SER A 8 13.08 5.68 25.73
N ALA A 9 11.85 5.38 26.13
CA ALA A 9 11.06 4.28 25.59
C ALA A 9 10.44 4.65 24.22
N GLN A 10 9.95 5.88 24.06
CA GLN A 10 9.44 6.39 22.77
C GLN A 10 10.56 6.43 21.71
N ASP A 11 11.75 6.91 22.08
CA ASP A 11 12.91 6.95 21.17
C ASP A 11 13.32 5.55 20.68
N LYS A 12 13.20 4.53 21.54
CA LYS A 12 13.45 3.13 21.17
C LYS A 12 12.41 2.62 20.19
N VAL A 13 11.13 2.88 20.45
CA VAL A 13 10.03 2.47 19.58
C VAL A 13 10.15 3.12 18.20
N GLU A 14 10.45 4.42 18.15
CA GLU A 14 10.64 5.13 16.88
C GLU A 14 11.82 4.58 16.08
N LYS A 15 12.95 4.31 16.73
CA LYS A 15 14.12 3.70 16.07
C LYS A 15 13.81 2.31 15.51
N ILE A 16 13.13 1.47 16.29
CA ILE A 16 12.73 0.13 15.84
C ILE A 16 11.79 0.24 14.65
N SER A 17 10.78 1.12 14.72
CA SER A 17 9.83 1.34 13.61
C SER A 17 10.55 1.80 12.34
N LYS A 18 11.46 2.78 12.44
CA LYS A 18 12.24 3.28 11.29
C LYS A 18 13.12 2.18 10.69
N ILE A 19 13.83 1.40 11.51
CA ILE A 19 14.68 0.31 11.04
C ILE A 19 13.84 -0.75 10.32
N THR A 20 12.74 -1.20 10.93
CA THR A 20 11.84 -2.18 10.33
C THR A 20 11.29 -1.70 8.99
N LEU A 21 10.86 -0.43 8.92
CA LEU A 21 10.37 0.18 7.67
C LEU A 21 11.46 0.15 6.58
N TRP A 22 12.66 0.62 6.89
CA TRP A 22 13.76 0.69 5.90
C TRP A 22 14.21 -0.70 5.44
N VAL A 23 14.22 -1.68 6.34
CA VAL A 23 14.50 -3.08 5.99
C VAL A 23 13.43 -3.62 5.04
N LEU A 24 12.15 -3.39 5.35
CA LEU A 24 11.03 -3.85 4.52
C LEU A 24 11.06 -3.23 3.12
N VAL A 25 11.35 -1.93 3.03
CA VAL A 25 11.51 -1.21 1.76
C VAL A 25 12.73 -1.74 1.00
N GLY A 26 13.86 -1.94 1.66
CA GLY A 26 15.07 -2.46 1.04
C GLY A 26 14.88 -3.86 0.44
N ILE A 27 14.21 -4.76 1.17
CA ILE A 27 13.87 -6.11 0.69
C ILE A 27 12.92 -6.02 -0.51
N SER A 28 11.89 -5.17 -0.43
CA SER A 28 10.95 -4.97 -1.54
C SER A 28 11.65 -4.51 -2.81
N ILE A 29 12.51 -3.50 -2.72
CA ILE A 29 13.30 -3.01 -3.86
C ILE A 29 14.17 -4.12 -4.43
N LEU A 30 14.83 -4.90 -3.56
CA LEU A 30 15.71 -5.98 -4.00
C LEU A 30 14.93 -7.07 -4.75
N ILE A 31 13.77 -7.49 -4.26
CA ILE A 31 12.92 -8.48 -4.93
C ILE A 31 12.41 -7.93 -6.28
N THR A 32 12.00 -6.66 -6.33
CA THR A 32 11.56 -6.01 -7.59
C THR A 32 12.68 -5.90 -8.61
N ILE A 33 13.89 -5.52 -8.20
CA ILE A 33 15.06 -5.49 -9.10
C ILE A 33 15.39 -6.89 -9.59
N LEU A 34 15.36 -7.89 -8.71
CA LEU A 34 15.62 -9.28 -9.07
C LEU A 34 14.63 -9.77 -10.14
N PHE A 35 13.34 -9.48 -9.93
CA PHE A 35 12.27 -9.75 -10.89
C PHE A 35 12.52 -9.08 -12.25
N ALA A 36 12.92 -7.80 -12.26
CA ALA A 36 13.14 -7.07 -13.50
C ALA A 36 14.39 -7.54 -14.27
N LEU A 37 15.40 -8.09 -13.57
CA LEU A 37 16.67 -8.48 -14.19
C LEU A 37 16.76 -9.95 -14.58
N ILE A 38 16.06 -10.85 -13.86
CA ILE A 38 16.19 -12.29 -14.06
C ILE A 38 15.02 -12.83 -14.90
N ASN A 39 15.34 -13.31 -16.10
CA ASN A 39 14.43 -14.04 -16.98
C ASN A 39 13.06 -13.35 -17.15
N PHE A 40 13.07 -12.02 -17.28
CA PHE A 40 11.86 -11.27 -17.54
C PHE A 40 11.27 -11.66 -18.90
N ASP A 41 12.09 -11.73 -19.96
CA ASP A 41 11.65 -12.04 -21.34
C ASP A 41 11.53 -13.55 -21.66
N ARG A 42 11.18 -14.39 -20.69
CA ARG A 42 10.99 -15.83 -20.95
C ARG A 42 9.68 -16.05 -21.75
N PRO A 43 9.72 -16.70 -22.91
CA PRO A 43 8.50 -17.01 -23.67
C PRO A 43 7.66 -18.06 -22.93
N TYR A 44 6.34 -17.87 -22.93
CA TYR A 44 5.37 -18.77 -22.32
C TYR A 44 5.27 -20.08 -23.11
N GLU A 45 5.14 -21.21 -22.41
CA GLU A 45 5.24 -22.54 -23.00
C GLU A 45 4.12 -22.84 -24.00
N ASP A 46 2.89 -22.35 -23.74
CA ASP A 46 1.75 -22.58 -24.63
C ASP A 46 1.61 -21.52 -25.73
N ASN A 47 2.21 -20.34 -25.55
CA ASN A 47 2.18 -19.27 -26.54
C ASN A 47 3.47 -18.44 -26.50
N PRO A 48 4.39 -18.62 -27.46
CA PRO A 48 5.69 -17.95 -27.45
C PRO A 48 5.61 -16.43 -27.67
N ASP A 49 4.45 -15.91 -28.07
CA ASP A 49 4.20 -14.46 -28.17
C ASP A 49 3.93 -13.80 -26.81
N MET A 50 3.72 -14.60 -25.76
CA MET A 50 3.49 -14.13 -24.39
C MET A 50 4.73 -14.35 -23.54
N VAL A 51 4.98 -13.42 -22.63
CA VAL A 51 6.12 -13.46 -21.72
C VAL A 51 5.64 -13.95 -20.35
N ASP A 52 6.36 -14.91 -19.78
CA ASP A 52 6.13 -15.48 -18.45
C ASP A 52 7.37 -15.30 -17.55
N PRO A 53 7.48 -14.15 -16.87
CA PRO A 53 8.64 -13.86 -16.05
C PRO A 53 8.74 -14.86 -14.88
N GLN A 54 9.90 -15.52 -14.77
CA GLN A 54 10.10 -16.63 -13.82
C GLN A 54 9.89 -16.24 -12.35
N LEU A 55 10.15 -14.99 -11.99
CA LEU A 55 10.07 -14.50 -10.61
C LEU A 55 8.71 -13.88 -10.25
N THR A 56 7.73 -13.91 -11.16
CA THR A 56 6.39 -13.39 -10.91
C THR A 56 5.77 -14.06 -9.67
N ASP A 57 5.89 -15.38 -9.55
CA ASP A 57 5.37 -16.12 -8.39
C ASP A 57 5.98 -15.65 -7.06
N LEU A 58 7.29 -15.41 -7.03
CA LEU A 58 7.97 -14.89 -5.84
C LEU A 58 7.48 -13.48 -5.50
N LEU A 59 7.32 -12.62 -6.51
CA LEU A 59 6.83 -11.26 -6.34
C LEU A 59 5.37 -11.24 -5.81
N ILE A 60 4.53 -12.14 -6.32
CA ILE A 60 3.15 -12.32 -5.88
C ILE A 60 3.12 -12.79 -4.41
N VAL A 61 3.90 -13.82 -4.05
CA VAL A 61 3.99 -14.31 -2.67
C VAL A 61 4.48 -13.21 -1.72
N TRP A 62 5.50 -12.44 -2.12
CA TRP A 62 6.00 -11.31 -1.34
C TRP A 62 4.90 -10.25 -1.13
N THR A 63 4.16 -9.93 -2.18
CA THR A 63 3.04 -8.98 -2.11
C THR A 63 1.96 -9.45 -1.14
N TYR A 64 1.60 -10.74 -1.15
CA TYR A 64 0.63 -11.29 -0.19
C TYR A 64 1.12 -11.20 1.26
N ILE A 65 2.42 -11.42 1.51
CA ILE A 65 3.01 -11.24 2.85
C ILE A 65 2.87 -9.79 3.30
N LEU A 66 3.18 -8.83 2.43
CA LEU A 66 3.02 -7.40 2.73
C LEU A 66 1.57 -7.04 3.06
N ILE A 67 0.62 -7.48 2.23
CA ILE A 67 -0.81 -7.25 2.46
C ILE A 67 -1.26 -7.86 3.79
N ALA A 68 -0.89 -9.11 4.08
CA ALA A 68 -1.24 -9.78 5.33
C ALA A 68 -0.67 -9.02 6.54
N SER A 69 0.61 -8.60 6.47
CA SER A 69 1.25 -7.84 7.55
C SER A 69 0.59 -6.47 7.79
N ALA A 70 0.18 -5.79 6.71
CA ALA A 70 -0.52 -4.51 6.78
C ALA A 70 -1.93 -4.68 7.37
N ALA A 71 -2.65 -5.72 6.95
CA ALA A 71 -3.97 -6.05 7.48
C ALA A 71 -3.92 -6.35 8.98
N ILE A 72 -2.98 -7.19 9.41
CA ILE A 72 -2.76 -7.53 10.83
C ILE A 72 -2.44 -6.27 11.64
N SER A 73 -1.54 -5.42 11.13
CA SER A 73 -1.15 -4.17 11.81
C SER A 73 -2.31 -3.20 11.93
N THR A 74 -3.13 -3.06 10.88
CA THR A 74 -4.29 -2.17 10.86
C THR A 74 -5.38 -2.65 11.82
N VAL A 75 -5.70 -3.94 11.80
CA VAL A 75 -6.68 -4.54 12.72
C VAL A 75 -6.19 -4.45 14.17
N GLY A 76 -4.91 -4.75 14.40
CA GLY A 76 -4.29 -4.63 15.73
C GLY A 76 -4.35 -3.20 16.26
N ALA A 77 -4.05 -2.20 15.43
CA ALA A 77 -4.15 -0.79 15.80
C ALA A 77 -5.59 -0.36 16.07
N ALA A 78 -6.56 -0.81 15.27
CA ALA A 78 -7.97 -0.52 15.45
C ALA A 78 -8.52 -1.11 16.76
N ILE A 79 -8.19 -2.37 17.06
CA ILE A 79 -8.57 -3.04 18.31
C ILE A 79 -7.92 -2.35 19.51
N TYR A 80 -6.61 -2.06 19.44
CA TYR A 80 -5.91 -1.36 20.52
C TYR A 80 -6.47 0.03 20.78
N GLY A 81 -6.81 0.77 19.72
CA GLY A 81 -7.46 2.08 19.79
C GLY A 81 -8.86 2.01 20.40
N TYR A 82 -9.64 0.98 20.07
CA TYR A 82 -10.97 0.78 20.64
C TYR A 82 -10.92 0.43 22.13
N ILE A 83 -10.05 -0.51 22.53
CA ILE A 83 -9.92 -0.97 23.93
C ILE A 83 -9.31 0.13 24.82
N SER A 84 -8.36 0.92 24.30
CA SER A 84 -7.69 1.97 25.07
C SER A 84 -8.50 3.28 25.16
N GLY A 85 -9.70 3.34 24.56
CA GLY A 85 -10.57 4.53 24.43
C GLY A 85 -11.16 5.12 25.72
N GLY A 86 -10.72 4.67 26.90
CA GLY A 86 -11.16 5.21 28.20
C GLY A 86 -10.45 6.50 28.63
N ASN A 87 -9.25 6.81 28.13
CA ASN A 87 -8.50 8.00 28.54
C ASN A 87 -8.54 9.08 27.45
N LYS A 88 -9.65 9.81 27.42
CA LYS A 88 -9.76 11.13 26.75
C LYS A 88 -8.81 12.11 27.43
N SER A 89 -7.55 12.13 27.02
CA SER A 89 -6.66 13.25 27.27
C SER A 89 -5.42 13.11 26.38
N LYS A 90 -5.29 14.02 25.40
CA LYS A 90 -4.02 14.55 24.89
C LYS A 90 -3.36 13.93 23.65
N ASN A 91 -4.02 13.08 22.87
CA ASN A 91 -3.53 12.59 21.56
C ASN A 91 -4.58 12.73 20.43
N GLU A 92 -5.25 13.87 20.34
CA GLU A 92 -6.30 14.14 19.35
C GLU A 92 -5.81 14.16 17.88
N ASP A 93 -4.49 14.11 17.65
CA ASP A 93 -3.91 14.23 16.31
C ASP A 93 -3.61 12.89 15.61
N ILE A 94 -3.55 11.77 16.35
CA ILE A 94 -3.02 10.49 15.82
C ILE A 94 -4.03 9.35 16.05
N GLY A 95 -5.18 9.42 15.37
CA GLY A 95 -6.21 8.39 15.48
C GLY A 95 -7.04 8.31 14.20
N LEU A 96 -7.77 7.19 14.05
CA LEU A 96 -8.66 6.96 12.90
C LEU A 96 -9.67 8.10 12.70
N ALA A 97 -10.10 8.72 13.81
CA ALA A 97 -11.03 9.86 13.83
C ALA A 97 -10.33 11.24 13.93
N SER A 98 -8.98 11.30 13.94
CA SER A 98 -8.28 12.58 13.92
C SER A 98 -8.43 13.25 12.55
N LYS A 99 -8.21 14.57 12.47
CA LYS A 99 -8.26 15.30 11.19
C LYS A 99 -7.36 14.67 10.14
N ALA A 100 -6.16 14.24 10.53
CA ALA A 100 -5.22 13.53 9.66
C ALA A 100 -5.74 12.13 9.27
N GLY A 101 -6.32 11.38 10.21
CA GLY A 101 -6.91 10.07 9.96
C GLY A 101 -8.09 10.12 8.97
N VAL A 102 -8.98 11.10 9.13
CA VAL A 102 -10.13 11.30 8.23
C VAL A 102 -9.67 11.69 6.82
N ILE A 103 -8.65 12.53 6.69
CA ILE A 103 -8.09 12.90 5.38
C ILE A 103 -7.43 11.69 4.71
N ALA A 104 -6.68 10.88 5.46
CA ALA A 104 -6.04 9.67 4.95
C ALA A 104 -7.08 8.65 4.46
N TRP A 105 -8.11 8.37 5.26
CA TRP A 105 -9.20 7.47 4.87
C TRP A 105 -10.07 8.03 3.75
N GLY A 106 -10.34 9.33 3.76
CA GLY A 106 -11.06 10.01 2.68
C GLY A 106 -10.32 9.86 1.35
N THR A 107 -9.01 10.08 1.34
CA THR A 107 -8.18 9.90 0.15
C THR A 107 -8.16 8.45 -0.33
N PHE A 108 -8.05 7.51 0.60
CA PHE A 108 -8.11 6.07 0.29
C PHE A 108 -9.44 5.68 -0.38
N LEU A 109 -10.57 6.12 0.19
CA LEU A 109 -11.89 5.84 -0.37
C LEU A 109 -12.09 6.51 -1.74
N VAL A 110 -11.63 7.75 -1.91
CA VAL A 110 -11.69 8.44 -3.21
C VAL A 110 -10.88 7.69 -4.27
N GLY A 111 -9.68 7.20 -3.92
CA GLY A 111 -8.84 6.40 -4.81
C GLY A 111 -9.54 5.11 -5.27
N ILE A 112 -10.18 4.40 -4.34
CA ILE A 112 -10.96 3.19 -4.67
C ILE A 112 -12.16 3.52 -5.57
N VAL A 113 -12.94 4.55 -5.23
CA VAL A 113 -14.12 4.92 -6.01
C VAL A 113 -13.74 5.36 -7.42
N ALA A 114 -12.69 6.18 -7.57
CA ALA A 114 -12.18 6.60 -8.87
C ALA A 114 -11.67 5.39 -9.69
N GLY A 115 -10.96 4.48 -9.04
CA GLY A 115 -10.48 3.25 -9.66
C GLY A 115 -11.62 2.34 -10.14
N LEU A 116 -12.67 2.16 -9.32
CA LEU A 116 -13.84 1.35 -9.68
C LEU A 116 -14.58 1.93 -10.89
N ILE A 117 -14.79 3.25 -10.92
CA ILE A 117 -15.45 3.92 -12.05
C ILE A 117 -14.66 3.69 -13.33
N ALA A 118 -13.33 3.85 -13.28
CA ALA A 118 -12.46 3.65 -14.43
C ALA A 118 -12.40 2.18 -14.88
N GLY A 119 -12.25 1.24 -13.93
CA GLY A 119 -12.23 -0.19 -14.25
C GLY A 119 -13.55 -0.67 -14.88
N ILE A 120 -14.69 -0.17 -14.41
CA ILE A 120 -16.00 -0.48 -15.00
C ILE A 120 -16.13 0.12 -16.41
N ALA A 121 -15.56 1.30 -16.67
CA ALA A 121 -15.60 1.94 -17.98
C ALA A 121 -14.72 1.24 -19.02
N ASN A 122 -13.58 0.68 -18.61
CA ASN A 122 -12.59 0.07 -19.51
C ASN A 122 -12.78 -1.44 -19.72
N LYS A 123 -13.69 -2.08 -18.98
CA LYS A 123 -13.90 -3.54 -19.01
C LYS A 123 -14.17 -4.11 -20.41
N ASP A 124 -14.86 -3.35 -21.27
CA ASP A 124 -15.32 -3.84 -22.58
C ASP A 124 -14.20 -3.76 -23.64
N GLU A 125 -13.23 -2.85 -23.48
CA GLU A 125 -12.17 -2.63 -24.47
C GLU A 125 -11.09 -3.73 -24.39
N MET A 126 -10.82 -4.25 -23.19
CA MET A 126 -9.85 -5.33 -22.96
C MET A 126 -10.40 -6.75 -23.19
N LEU A 127 -11.72 -6.94 -23.11
CA LEU A 127 -12.36 -8.23 -23.42
C LEU A 127 -12.36 -8.54 -24.93
N ILE A 128 -12.17 -7.54 -25.78
CA ILE A 128 -12.09 -7.71 -27.25
C ILE A 128 -10.74 -8.32 -27.67
N TYR A 129 -9.67 -8.10 -26.88
CA TYR A 129 -8.34 -8.66 -27.14
C TYR A 129 -8.09 -9.98 -26.41
N ASN A 130 -8.87 -10.29 -25.37
CA ASN A 130 -8.77 -11.54 -24.61
C ASN A 130 -9.67 -12.63 -25.23
N THR A 131 -9.27 -13.17 -26.39
CA THR A 131 -10.04 -14.22 -27.09
C THR A 131 -10.03 -15.57 -26.37
N ASN A 132 -9.19 -15.73 -25.34
CA ASN A 132 -8.86 -17.02 -24.70
C ASN A 132 -9.26 -17.09 -23.22
N ASP A 133 -10.13 -16.19 -22.75
CA ASP A 133 -10.75 -16.25 -21.40
C ASP A 133 -9.74 -16.26 -20.23
N GLN A 134 -8.53 -15.70 -20.44
CA GLN A 134 -7.43 -15.76 -19.46
C GLN A 134 -7.64 -14.85 -18.24
N ALA A 135 -8.65 -13.96 -18.27
CA ALA A 135 -8.92 -13.01 -17.21
C ALA A 135 -10.41 -12.70 -17.17
N THR A 136 -11.02 -12.87 -16.00
CA THR A 136 -12.43 -12.56 -15.80
C THR A 136 -12.65 -11.04 -15.70
N PRO A 137 -13.83 -10.51 -16.10
CA PRO A 137 -14.13 -9.08 -15.99
C PRO A 137 -13.93 -8.53 -14.57
N SER A 138 -14.19 -9.35 -13.56
CA SER A 138 -14.00 -9.00 -12.14
C SER A 138 -12.53 -8.80 -11.79
N GLU A 139 -11.64 -9.69 -12.23
CA GLU A 139 -10.20 -9.58 -11.96
C GLU A 139 -9.61 -8.35 -12.63
N LEU A 140 -10.12 -8.03 -13.82
CA LEU A 140 -9.69 -6.85 -14.56
C LEU A 140 -10.10 -5.54 -13.86
N ILE A 141 -11.35 -5.44 -13.42
CA ILE A 141 -11.84 -4.28 -12.68
C ILE A 141 -11.05 -4.10 -11.37
N ILE A 142 -10.78 -5.20 -10.65
CA ILE A 142 -10.00 -5.15 -9.40
C ILE A 142 -8.58 -4.65 -9.68
N THR A 143 -7.96 -5.14 -10.75
CA THR A 143 -6.59 -4.75 -11.13
C THR A 143 -6.53 -3.27 -11.49
N ASP A 144 -7.40 -2.79 -12.37
CA ASP A 144 -7.47 -1.38 -12.77
C ASP A 144 -7.77 -0.46 -11.58
N THR A 145 -8.71 -0.88 -10.72
CA THR A 145 -9.05 -0.15 -9.50
C THR A 145 -7.83 -0.01 -8.59
N SER A 146 -7.11 -1.11 -8.38
CA SER A 146 -5.93 -1.12 -7.52
C SER A 146 -4.81 -0.24 -8.07
N MET A 147 -4.58 -0.27 -9.39
CA MET A 147 -3.55 0.52 -10.06
C MET A 147 -3.83 2.02 -9.93
N ILE A 148 -5.08 2.44 -10.20
CA ILE A 148 -5.49 3.84 -10.07
C ILE A 148 -5.42 4.30 -8.61
N ALA A 149 -5.87 3.47 -7.67
CA ALA A 149 -5.80 3.80 -6.24
C ALA A 149 -4.34 4.02 -5.79
N ILE A 150 -3.40 3.17 -6.22
CA ILE A 150 -1.97 3.31 -5.91
C ILE A 150 -1.41 4.62 -6.48
N ILE A 151 -1.75 4.95 -7.74
CA ILE A 151 -1.28 6.19 -8.39
C ILE A 151 -1.80 7.41 -7.63
N VAL A 152 -3.10 7.47 -7.34
CA VAL A 152 -3.73 8.59 -6.61
C VAL A 152 -3.10 8.74 -5.23
N LEU A 153 -2.95 7.64 -4.48
CA LEU A 153 -2.38 7.67 -3.13
C LEU A 153 -0.91 8.11 -3.15
N THR A 154 -0.13 7.68 -4.14
CA THR A 154 1.26 8.07 -4.30
C THR A 154 1.38 9.56 -4.60
N VAL A 155 0.61 10.09 -5.55
CA VAL A 155 0.62 11.51 -5.91
C VAL A 155 0.20 12.37 -4.72
N VAL A 156 -0.90 12.01 -4.03
CA VAL A 156 -1.37 12.75 -2.86
C VAL A 156 -0.34 12.70 -1.73
N SER A 157 0.28 11.54 -1.48
CA SER A 157 1.33 11.39 -0.47
C SER A 157 2.53 12.30 -0.73
N VAL A 158 3.00 12.39 -1.99
CA VAL A 158 4.09 13.29 -2.37
C VAL A 158 3.71 14.75 -2.15
N ILE A 159 2.50 15.16 -2.57
CA ILE A 159 2.00 16.53 -2.38
C ILE A 159 1.91 16.89 -0.90
N VAL A 160 1.31 16.03 -0.08
CA VAL A 160 1.14 16.26 1.36
C VAL A 160 2.51 16.33 2.05
N THR A 161 3.45 15.47 1.67
CA THR A 161 4.81 15.48 2.22
C THR A 161 5.55 16.76 1.86
N ALA A 162 5.47 17.19 0.60
CA ALA A 162 6.07 18.44 0.15
C ALA A 162 5.45 19.66 0.87
N TYR A 163 4.12 19.71 0.97
CA TYR A 163 3.41 20.76 1.69
C TYR A 163 3.79 20.79 3.18
N SER A 164 3.89 19.63 3.82
CA SER A 164 4.33 19.50 5.22
C SER A 164 5.73 20.08 5.41
N MET A 165 6.69 19.75 4.55
CA MET A 165 8.05 20.32 4.62
C MET A 165 8.08 21.84 4.45
N VAL A 166 7.21 22.40 3.60
CA VAL A 166 7.13 23.86 3.38
C VAL A 166 6.44 24.56 4.54
N SER A 167 5.33 23.99 5.04
CA SER A 167 4.54 24.56 6.13
C SER A 167 5.28 24.54 7.46
N ASN A 168 6.11 23.53 7.72
CA ASN A 168 6.82 23.34 9.00
C ASN A 168 8.07 24.24 9.15
N LYS A 169 8.34 25.12 8.18
CA LYS A 169 9.41 26.14 8.23
C LYS A 169 8.95 27.50 8.78
N LYS A 170 7.71 27.63 9.24
CA LYS A 170 7.20 28.80 9.97
C LYS A 170 7.07 28.49 11.45
#